data_AF-A0A6M3XQC7-F1
#
_entry.id   AF-A0A6M3XQC7-F1
#
_cell.length_a   1.000
_cell.length_b   1.000
_cell.length_c   1.000
_cell.angle_alpha   90.00
_cell.angle_beta   90.00
_cell.angle_gamma   90.00
#
_symmetry.space_group_name_H-M   'P 1'
#
loop_
_entity.id
_entity.type
_entity.pdbx_description
1 polymer ?
#
loop_
_entity_poly.entity_id
_entity_poly.type
_entity_poly.pdbx_seq_one_letter_code
_entity_poly.pdbx_strand_id
1 'polypeptide(L)' 'MSDNWKHRSSGMRCGRCMFFVEKIKMEIQQIEPAVLFGRCRRHAPTMNGFPAVFSTDWCGDHKLNEDKI' A
#
# COMPACT_ATOMS: atom_id res chain seq x y z
N MET A 1 0.48 11.24 25.68
CA MET A 1 1.09 10.18 24.84
C MET A 1 0.24 10.07 23.58
N SER A 2 0.76 10.47 22.42
CA SER A 2 -0.03 10.50 21.17
C SER A 2 -0.16 9.09 20.61
N ASP A 3 -1.39 8.67 20.33
CA ASP A 3 -1.63 7.37 19.71
C ASP A 3 -1.10 7.34 18.26
N ASN A 4 -0.09 6.52 18.02
CA ASN A 4 0.49 6.31 16.69
C ASN A 4 -0.45 5.50 15.76
N TRP A 5 -1.53 4.92 16.30
CA TRP A 5 -2.55 4.16 15.58
C TRP A 5 -3.79 4.97 15.21
N LYS A 6 -3.90 6.23 15.64
CA LYS A 6 -5.01 7.14 15.28
C LYS A 6 -5.22 7.29 13.76
N HIS A 7 -4.20 6.92 13.00
CA HIS A 7 -4.09 6.99 11.56
C HIS A 7 -4.22 5.63 10.86
N ARG A 8 -4.65 4.55 11.54
CA ARG A 8 -5.03 3.28 10.89
C ARG A 8 -6.44 3.26 10.28
N SER A 9 -7.08 4.43 10.15
CA SER A 9 -8.37 4.60 9.49
C SER A 9 -8.36 4.10 8.03
N SER A 10 -9.52 3.75 7.48
CA SER A 10 -9.68 3.24 6.10
C SER A 10 -9.03 4.12 5.03
N GLY A 11 -8.91 5.44 5.27
CA GLY A 11 -8.27 6.39 4.36
C GLY A 11 -6.74 6.31 4.30
N MET A 12 -6.11 5.70 5.31
CA MET A 12 -4.65 5.56 5.40
C MET A 12 -4.30 4.09 5.23
N ARG A 13 -4.45 3.59 4.01
CA ARG A 13 -4.01 2.25 3.61
C ARG A 13 -3.10 2.36 2.40
N CYS A 14 -2.21 1.41 2.22
CA CYS A 14 -1.21 1.39 1.15
C CYS A 14 -1.85 1.64 -0.22
N GLY A 15 -3.04 1.12 -0.52
CA GLY A 15 -3.74 1.38 -1.79
C GLY A 15 -3.93 2.87 -2.13
N ARG A 16 -4.08 3.73 -1.12
CA ARG A 16 -4.19 5.20 -1.26
C ARG A 16 -2.88 5.96 -1.00
N CYS A 17 -1.78 5.24 -0.80
CA CYS A 17 -0.47 5.82 -0.55
C CYS A 17 0.19 6.28 -1.85
N MET A 18 0.83 7.44 -1.84
CA MET A 18 1.65 7.92 -2.97
C MET A 18 2.83 6.99 -3.28
N PHE A 19 3.26 6.21 -2.29
CA PHE A 19 4.35 5.25 -2.42
C PHE A 19 3.89 3.84 -2.82
N PHE A 20 2.60 3.56 -3.00
CA PHE A 20 2.15 2.24 -3.44
C PHE A 20 2.12 2.16 -4.96
N VAL A 21 2.74 1.11 -5.50
CA VAL A 21 2.67 0.74 -6.91
C VAL A 21 2.10 -0.66 -7.00
N GLU A 22 0.95 -0.79 -7.65
CA GLU A 22 0.32 -2.09 -7.86
C GLU A 22 1.21 -2.98 -8.75
N LYS A 23 1.34 -4.26 -8.37
CA LYS A 23 1.96 -5.27 -9.21
C LYS A 23 0.84 -5.94 -9.98
N ILE A 24 0.68 -5.59 -11.26
CA ILE A 24 -0.29 -6.22 -12.15
C ILE A 24 -0.05 -7.73 -12.12
N LYS A 25 -0.99 -8.49 -11.57
CA LYS A 25 -1.03 -9.95 -11.75
C LYS A 25 -1.83 -10.22 -13.03
N MET A 26 -1.19 -10.93 -13.96
CA MET A 26 -1.90 -11.58 -15.05
C MET A 26 -2.99 -12.48 -14.45
N GLU A 27 -4.21 -12.33 -15.00
CA GLU A 27 -5.42 -13.12 -14.79
C GLU A 27 -5.29 -14.34 -13.88
N ILE A 28 -5.50 -14.15 -12.57
CA ILE A 28 -5.95 -15.26 -11.73
C ILE A 28 -7.44 -15.00 -11.51
N GLN A 29 -8.23 -15.74 -12.28
CA GLN A 29 -9.68 -15.76 -12.21
C GLN A 29 -10.12 -16.07 -10.76
N GLN A 30 -10.97 -15.19 -10.23
CA GLN A 30 -11.84 -15.40 -9.07
C GLN A 30 -11.17 -15.50 -7.68
N ILE A 31 -10.88 -14.34 -7.07
CA ILE A 31 -10.86 -14.22 -5.61
C ILE A 31 -11.54 -12.88 -5.26
N GLU A 32 -12.53 -12.94 -4.36
CA GLU A 32 -13.19 -11.91 -3.51
C GLU A 32 -12.59 -10.48 -3.50
N PRO A 33 -13.37 -9.41 -3.24
CA PRO A 33 -13.07 -8.00 -3.58
C PRO A 33 -11.58 -7.67 -3.48
N ALA A 34 -11.00 -7.48 -4.66
CA ALA A 34 -9.58 -7.63 -4.95
C ALA A 34 -8.68 -6.86 -3.97
N VAL A 35 -8.09 -7.58 -3.01
CA VAL A 35 -6.96 -7.05 -2.24
C VAL A 35 -5.77 -6.92 -3.19
N LEU A 36 -5.58 -5.71 -3.73
CA LEU A 36 -4.51 -5.44 -4.69
C LEU A 36 -3.15 -5.70 -4.03
N PHE A 37 -2.27 -6.40 -4.73
CA PHE A 37 -0.90 -6.67 -4.30
C PHE A 37 0.06 -5.74 -5.03
N GLY A 38 1.04 -5.19 -4.33
CA GLY A 38 1.97 -4.22 -4.90
C GLY A 38 3.28 -4.08 -4.16
N ARG A 39 3.96 -2.97 -4.41
CA ARG A 39 5.27 -2.61 -3.88
C ARG A 39 5.26 -1.21 -3.28
N CYS A 40 5.92 -1.02 -2.13
CA CYS A 40 6.11 0.28 -1.50
C CYS A 40 7.43 0.93 -1.96
N ARG A 41 7.38 2.08 -2.64
CA ARG A 41 8.54 2.80 -3.20
C ARG A 41 9.03 3.98 -2.35
N ARG A 42 8.75 3.98 -1.04
CA ARG A 42 9.24 5.06 -0.16
C ARG A 42 10.75 5.06 -0.04
N HIS A 43 11.36 3.89 0.10
CA HIS A 43 12.81 3.73 0.23
C HIS A 43 13.39 3.10 -1.03
N ALA A 44 14.65 3.39 -1.33
CA ALA A 44 15.37 2.80 -2.44
C ALA A 44 15.29 1.25 -2.40
N PRO A 45 15.22 0.57 -3.55
CA PRO A 45 15.15 -0.88 -3.59
C PRO A 45 16.41 -1.46 -2.94
N THR A 46 16.21 -2.49 -2.12
CA THR A 46 17.33 -3.29 -1.60
C THR A 46 17.71 -4.38 -2.62
N MET A 47 18.65 -5.26 -2.28
CA MET A 47 18.95 -6.44 -3.12
C MET A 47 17.71 -7.32 -3.41
N ASN A 48 16.65 -7.20 -2.60
CA ASN A 48 15.38 -7.91 -2.76
C ASN A 48 14.25 -7.02 -3.36
N GLY A 49 14.60 -5.85 -3.88
CA GLY A 49 13.66 -4.87 -4.45
C GLY A 49 12.93 -4.04 -3.40
N PHE A 50 11.77 -3.51 -3.79
CA PHE A 50 10.87 -2.75 -2.92
C PHE A 50 10.01 -3.69 -2.04
N PRO A 51 9.67 -3.29 -0.80
CA PRO A 51 8.79 -4.07 0.08
C PRO A 51 7.49 -4.47 -0.61
N ALA A 52 7.12 -5.75 -0.52
CA ALA A 52 5.82 -6.26 -0.94
C ALA A 52 4.76 -5.86 0.09
N VAL A 53 3.65 -5.28 -0.37
CA VAL A 53 2.54 -4.86 0.49
C VAL A 53 1.21 -5.12 -0.21
N PHE A 54 0.17 -5.34 0.57
CA PHE A 54 -1.21 -5.34 0.10
C PHE A 54 -1.82 -3.94 0.19
N SER A 55 -2.83 -3.67 -0.62
CA SER A 55 -3.56 -2.39 -0.62
C SER A 55 -4.20 -2.06 0.72
N THR A 56 -4.48 -3.06 1.56
CA THR A 56 -5.05 -2.93 2.91
C THR A 56 -4.02 -2.70 4.00
N ASP A 57 -2.72 -2.85 3.71
CA ASP A 57 -1.66 -2.64 4.69
C ASP A 57 -1.52 -1.16 5.07
N TRP A 58 -0.82 -0.89 6.16
CA TRP A 58 -0.46 0.48 6.58
C TRP A 58 0.92 0.50 7.22
N CYS A 59 1.60 1.64 7.06
CA CYS A 59 2.81 1.97 7.81
C CYS A 59 2.75 3.43 8.28
N GLY A 60 3.51 3.77 9.31
CA GLY A 60 3.59 5.16 9.83
C GLY A 60 4.16 6.17 8.85
N ASP A 61 4.66 5.68 7.72
CA ASP A 61 5.25 6.47 6.64
C ASP A 61 4.26 6.77 5.51
N HIS A 62 3.01 6.37 5.67
CA HIS A 62 1.95 6.59 4.71
C HIS A 62 1.81 8.09 4.37
N LYS A 63 1.64 8.37 3.09
CA LYS A 63 1.28 9.70 2.59
C LYS A 63 0.18 9.55 1.56
N LEU A 64 -0.90 10.32 1.71
CA LEU A 64 -2.01 10.33 0.77
C LEU A 64 -1.52 10.75 -0.62
N ASN A 65 -2.03 10.07 -1.64
CA ASN A 65 -1.91 10.52 -3.01
C ASN A 65 -3.20 11.24 -3.40
N GLU A 66 -3.12 12.54 -3.65
CA GLU A 66 -4.28 13.37 -4.05
C GLU A 66 -4.85 12.94 -5.41
N ASP A 67 -4.03 12.32 -6.27
CA ASP A 67 -4.45 11.81 -7.58
C ASP A 67 -5.12 10.43 -7.51
N LYS A 68 -5.16 9.77 -6.35
CA LYS A 68 -5.74 8.42 -6.15
C LYS A 68 -6.96 8.41 -5.21
N ILE A 69 -7.71 9.52 -5.17
CA ILE A 69 -8.92 9.66 -4.35
C ILE A 69 -10.11 8.98 -5.03
#